data_AF-A0ABD2WY98-F1
#
_entry.id   AF-A0ABD2WY98-F1
#
_cell.length_a   1.000
_cell.length_b   1.000
_cell.length_c   1.000
_cell.angle_alpha   90.00
_cell.angle_beta   90.00
_cell.angle_gamma   90.00
#
_symmetry.space_group_name_H-M   'P 1'
#
loop_
_entity.id
_entity.type
_entity.pdbx_description
1 polymer ?
#
loop_
_entity_poly.entity_id
_entity_poly.type
_entity_poly.pdbx_seq_one_letter_code
_entity_poly.pdbx_strand_id
1 'polypeptide(L)'
;MNVFWSSVELKYRQIQEIQISIKVTGVIVVEEENVLNYTDKHKFRWFMNSLDMDEALDNFGEIKAYVEKTNITDYNIIVTLTGLRGMVTTSDSFYYSNFANVLGYAFTKGVCDPKNNGVICEDDGKFSSLNVVVHEIAHSLGLRHDGDTRIFEDNIDYSSCKTSDPGIHYAMATKYLHSFDKYIWSNCSKKYFEFLKWDEEMACIGER
;
A
#
# COMPACT_ATOMS: atom_id res chain seq x y z
N MET A 1 -0.16 -4.77 -17.86
CA MET A 1 -0.24 -3.71 -16.83
C MET A 1 -1.54 -2.90 -16.86
N ASN A 2 -2.10 -2.54 -18.02
CA ASN A 2 -3.33 -1.71 -18.07
C ASN A 2 -4.55 -2.36 -17.39
N VAL A 3 -4.80 -3.65 -17.61
CA VAL A 3 -5.93 -4.37 -16.97
C VAL A 3 -5.81 -4.38 -15.44
N PHE A 4 -4.58 -4.50 -14.93
CA PHE A 4 -4.31 -4.48 -13.49
C PHE A 4 -4.71 -3.13 -12.88
N TRP A 5 -4.20 -2.03 -13.43
CA TRP A 5 -4.49 -0.69 -12.92
C TRP A 5 -5.94 -0.25 -13.11
N SER A 6 -6.60 -0.63 -14.21
CA SER A 6 -8.04 -0.44 -14.34
C SER A 6 -8.82 -1.18 -13.25
N SER A 7 -8.33 -2.35 -12.81
CA SER A 7 -8.98 -3.11 -11.75
C SER A 7 -8.73 -2.51 -10.37
N VAL A 8 -7.53 -1.93 -10.13
CA VAL A 8 -7.26 -1.12 -8.92
C VAL A 8 -8.23 0.04 -8.87
N GLU A 9 -8.35 0.80 -9.96
CA GLU A 9 -9.27 1.93 -10.06
C GLU A 9 -10.72 1.53 -9.77
N LEU A 10 -11.18 0.40 -10.32
CA LEU A 10 -12.54 -0.09 -10.09
C LEU A 10 -12.82 -0.38 -8.61
N LYS A 11 -11.84 -0.80 -7.81
CA LYS A 11 -12.02 -1.00 -6.36
C LYS A 11 -12.27 0.31 -5.62
N TYR A 12 -11.62 1.40 -6.04
CA TYR A 12 -11.85 2.72 -5.47
C TYR A 12 -13.14 3.37 -5.97
N ARG A 13 -13.53 3.14 -7.22
CA ARG A 13 -14.81 3.63 -7.77
C ARG A 13 -16.05 3.02 -7.11
N GLN A 14 -15.90 1.93 -6.35
CA GLN A 14 -16.99 1.32 -5.58
C GLN A 14 -17.31 2.08 -4.29
N ILE A 15 -16.47 3.03 -3.88
CA ILE A 15 -16.69 3.90 -2.71
C ILE A 15 -17.79 4.91 -3.07
N GLN A 16 -18.81 5.01 -2.20
CA GLN A 16 -19.96 5.91 -2.42
C GLN A 16 -19.79 7.23 -1.69
N GLU A 17 -18.99 7.22 -0.64
CA GLU A 17 -18.75 8.31 0.28
C GLU A 17 -17.97 9.45 -0.38
N ILE A 18 -17.04 9.12 -1.28
CA ILE A 18 -16.21 10.06 -2.06
C ILE A 18 -15.82 9.41 -3.39
N GLN A 19 -15.72 10.21 -4.45
CA GLN A 19 -15.24 9.73 -5.74
C GLN A 19 -13.70 9.77 -5.79
N ILE A 20 -13.07 8.59 -5.76
CA ILE A 20 -11.61 8.44 -5.95
C ILE A 20 -11.34 7.87 -7.34
N SER A 21 -10.47 8.52 -8.10
CA SER A 21 -10.00 8.04 -9.41
C SER A 21 -8.49 7.84 -9.36
N ILE A 22 -8.07 6.61 -9.60
CA ILE A 22 -6.66 6.24 -9.74
C ILE A 22 -6.26 6.46 -11.19
N LYS A 23 -5.27 7.33 -11.43
CA LYS A 23 -4.75 7.63 -12.76
C LYS A 23 -3.28 7.23 -12.84
N VAL A 24 -2.95 6.40 -13.82
CA VAL A 24 -1.56 6.06 -14.12
C VAL A 24 -0.99 7.12 -15.05
N THR A 25 -0.08 7.94 -14.54
CA THR A 25 0.54 9.04 -15.31
C THR A 25 1.85 8.63 -15.96
N GLY A 26 2.47 7.55 -15.46
CA GLY A 26 3.72 7.02 -16.00
C GLY A 26 3.95 5.58 -15.59
N VAL A 27 4.79 4.91 -16.37
CA VAL A 27 5.19 3.53 -16.16
C VAL A 27 6.70 3.45 -16.39
N ILE A 28 7.39 2.90 -15.41
CA ILE A 28 8.82 2.59 -15.51
C ILE A 28 8.95 1.08 -15.36
N VAL A 29 9.50 0.44 -16.39
CA VAL A 29 9.89 -0.97 -16.34
C VAL A 29 11.40 -1.01 -16.24
N VAL A 30 11.91 -1.74 -15.25
CA VAL A 30 13.34 -1.87 -15.04
C VAL A 30 13.76 -3.27 -15.47
N GLU A 31 14.49 -3.34 -16.59
CA GLU A 31 14.86 -4.60 -17.24
C GLU A 31 16.28 -5.08 -16.89
N GLU A 32 17.17 -4.17 -16.53
CA GLU A 32 18.55 -4.48 -16.19
C GLU A 32 18.72 -4.72 -14.68
N GLU A 33 19.36 -5.85 -14.32
CA GLU A 33 19.86 -6.06 -12.95
C GLU A 33 20.79 -4.89 -12.58
N ASN A 34 20.62 -4.35 -11.37
CA ASN A 34 21.33 -3.18 -10.80
C ASN A 34 20.82 -1.77 -11.18
N VAL A 35 19.84 -1.60 -12.07
CA VAL A 35 19.25 -0.26 -12.32
C VAL A 35 18.37 0.20 -11.14
N LEU A 36 17.68 -0.73 -10.47
CA LEU A 36 17.09 -0.53 -9.15
C LEU A 36 18.01 -1.12 -8.07
N ASN A 37 19.21 -0.55 -7.93
CA ASN A 37 20.11 -0.87 -6.82
C ASN A 37 19.41 -0.72 -5.45
N TYR A 38 18.34 0.08 -5.40
CA TYR A 38 17.44 0.19 -4.26
C TYR A 38 16.95 -1.16 -3.72
N THR A 39 16.30 -2.01 -4.54
CA THR A 39 15.77 -3.28 -4.05
C THR A 39 16.89 -4.26 -3.73
N ASP A 40 18.03 -4.18 -4.42
CA ASP A 40 19.18 -5.07 -4.20
C ASP A 40 19.94 -4.74 -2.90
N LYS A 41 20.08 -3.45 -2.57
CA LYS A 41 20.72 -2.98 -1.32
C LYS A 41 19.98 -3.42 -0.08
N HIS A 42 18.65 -3.43 -0.15
CA HIS A 42 17.78 -3.72 0.99
C HIS A 42 17.30 -5.18 1.00
N LYS A 43 17.96 -6.08 0.25
CA LYS A 43 17.70 -7.52 0.39
C LYS A 43 18.16 -8.02 1.75
N PHE A 44 17.36 -8.88 2.37
CA PHE A 44 17.83 -9.60 3.56
C PHE A 44 19.02 -10.49 3.18
N ARG A 45 20.18 -10.20 3.77
CA ARG A 45 21.43 -10.97 3.50
C ARG A 45 21.30 -12.48 3.75
N TRP A 46 20.38 -12.88 4.64
CA TRP A 46 20.20 -14.26 5.09
C TRP A 46 19.01 -14.97 4.42
N PHE A 47 18.13 -14.24 3.72
CA PHE A 47 16.97 -14.79 3.03
C PHE A 47 17.05 -14.50 1.54
N MET A 48 17.35 -15.53 0.75
CA MET A 48 17.41 -15.39 -0.71
C MET A 48 16.06 -14.90 -1.25
N ASN A 49 16.12 -13.90 -2.12
CA ASN A 49 14.96 -13.29 -2.79
C ASN A 49 13.95 -12.60 -1.86
N SER A 50 14.39 -12.12 -0.70
CA SER A 50 13.56 -11.31 0.20
C SER A 50 14.03 -9.86 0.28
N LEU A 51 13.09 -8.93 0.36
CA LEU A 51 13.30 -7.49 0.52
C LEU A 51 12.95 -7.10 1.96
N ASP A 52 13.83 -6.37 2.63
CA ASP A 52 13.52 -5.65 3.86
C ASP A 52 12.62 -4.46 3.50
N MET A 53 11.33 -4.61 3.73
CA MET A 53 10.32 -3.63 3.33
C MET A 53 10.38 -2.36 4.16
N ASP A 54 10.82 -2.45 5.43
CA ASP A 54 11.04 -1.28 6.28
C ASP A 54 12.22 -0.47 5.72
N GLU A 55 13.38 -1.12 5.54
CA GLU A 55 14.58 -0.43 5.06
C GLU A 55 14.39 0.10 3.64
N ALA A 56 13.74 -0.67 2.77
CA ALA A 56 13.39 -0.21 1.44
C ALA A 56 12.50 1.03 1.51
N LEU A 57 11.38 0.98 2.23
CA LEU A 57 10.45 2.11 2.25
C LEU A 57 11.07 3.36 2.92
N ASP A 58 11.89 3.22 3.95
CA ASP A 58 12.64 4.34 4.55
C ASP A 58 13.63 4.99 3.58
N ASN A 59 14.18 4.22 2.64
CA ASN A 59 15.09 4.70 1.60
C ASN A 59 14.39 4.96 0.26
N PHE A 60 13.07 5.15 0.26
CA PHE A 60 12.28 5.37 -0.96
C PHE A 60 12.75 6.55 -1.82
N GLY A 61 13.45 7.52 -1.21
CA GLY A 61 14.10 8.63 -1.90
C GLY A 61 15.04 8.18 -3.04
N GLU A 62 15.63 6.99 -2.97
CA GLU A 62 16.45 6.44 -4.06
C GLU A 62 15.61 6.11 -5.32
N ILE A 63 14.43 5.51 -5.16
CA ILE A 63 13.48 5.30 -6.27
C ILE A 63 13.01 6.64 -6.80
N LYS A 64 12.63 7.55 -5.90
CA LYS A 64 12.14 8.87 -6.30
C LYS A 64 13.15 9.62 -7.16
N ALA A 65 14.43 9.61 -6.76
CA ALA A 65 15.51 10.21 -7.53
C ALA A 65 15.71 9.57 -8.92
N TYR A 66 15.32 8.30 -9.10
CA TYR A 66 15.26 7.67 -10.42
C TYR A 66 14.07 8.19 -11.24
N VAL A 67 12.88 8.26 -10.64
CA VAL A 67 11.67 8.81 -11.30
C VAL A 67 11.90 10.25 -11.75
N GLU A 68 12.55 11.07 -10.92
CA GLU A 68 12.88 12.48 -11.22
C GLU A 68 13.83 12.67 -12.42
N LYS A 69 14.54 11.62 -12.84
CA LYS A 69 15.36 11.63 -14.07
C LYS A 69 14.55 11.33 -15.34
N THR A 70 13.29 10.91 -15.17
CA THR A 70 12.37 10.65 -16.29
C THR A 70 11.56 11.91 -16.61
N ASN A 71 10.72 11.84 -17.64
CA ASN A 71 9.78 12.92 -17.99
C ASN A 71 8.45 12.81 -17.23
N ILE A 72 8.34 11.95 -16.22
CA ILE A 72 7.13 11.76 -15.41
C ILE A 72 7.19 12.75 -14.24
N THR A 73 6.45 13.86 -14.36
CA THR A 73 6.48 14.95 -13.37
C THR A 73 5.16 15.16 -12.64
N ASP A 74 4.05 14.64 -13.19
CA ASP A 74 2.71 14.77 -12.61
C ASP A 74 2.31 13.45 -11.95
N TYR A 75 2.61 13.31 -10.65
CA TYR A 75 2.21 12.17 -9.84
C TYR A 75 2.11 12.55 -8.36
N ASN A 76 1.20 11.91 -7.63
CA ASN A 76 1.13 12.04 -6.18
C ASN A 76 1.83 10.88 -5.47
N ILE A 77 1.78 9.67 -6.04
CA ILE A 77 2.28 8.43 -5.42
C ILE A 77 3.10 7.64 -6.43
N ILE A 78 4.13 6.95 -5.94
CA ILE A 78 4.89 5.98 -6.72
C ILE A 78 4.64 4.60 -6.13
N VAL A 79 4.15 3.68 -6.96
CA VAL A 79 3.87 2.29 -6.57
C VAL A 79 4.90 1.36 -7.23
N THR A 80 5.67 0.67 -6.40
CA THR A 80 6.70 -0.28 -6.81
C THR A 80 6.17 -1.70 -6.71
N LEU A 81 6.16 -2.42 -7.83
CA LEU A 81 5.85 -3.84 -7.87
C LEU A 81 7.16 -4.62 -7.98
N THR A 82 7.37 -5.59 -7.09
CA THR A 82 8.62 -6.38 -7.04
C THR A 82 8.34 -7.87 -6.94
N GLY A 83 9.12 -8.69 -7.65
CA GLY A 83 9.08 -10.15 -7.50
C GLY A 83 9.79 -10.68 -6.25
N LEU A 84 10.35 -9.79 -5.42
CA LEU A 84 10.99 -10.16 -4.15
C LEU A 84 9.94 -10.33 -3.05
N ARG A 85 10.19 -11.28 -2.14
CA ARG A 85 9.30 -11.53 -1.00
C ARG A 85 9.46 -10.44 0.04
N GLY A 86 8.36 -9.81 0.46
CA GLY A 86 8.40 -8.78 1.47
C GLY A 86 8.59 -9.34 2.88
N MET A 87 9.52 -8.76 3.62
CA MET A 87 9.78 -9.12 5.00
C MET A 87 10.04 -7.86 5.83
N VAL A 88 9.65 -7.89 7.11
CA VAL A 88 9.93 -6.83 8.10
C VAL A 88 10.53 -7.44 9.35
N THR A 89 11.37 -6.67 10.05
CA THR A 89 11.87 -7.08 11.36
C THR A 89 10.76 -6.88 12.39
N THR A 90 10.51 -7.88 13.22
CA THR A 90 9.47 -7.82 14.26
C THR A 90 10.00 -8.32 15.60
N SER A 91 9.58 -7.64 16.66
CA SER A 91 9.80 -8.08 18.04
C SER A 91 8.65 -8.95 18.57
N ASP A 92 7.66 -9.26 17.72
CA ASP A 92 6.53 -10.09 18.08
C ASP A 92 6.95 -11.54 18.32
N SER A 93 6.75 -11.98 19.56
CA SER A 93 7.03 -13.33 20.06
C SER A 93 6.33 -14.46 19.30
N PHE A 94 5.29 -14.16 18.51
CA PHE A 94 4.65 -15.16 17.65
C PHE A 94 5.52 -15.61 16.47
N TYR A 95 6.56 -14.84 16.10
CA TYR A 95 7.46 -15.18 15.00
C TYR A 95 8.76 -15.80 15.53
N TYR A 96 9.00 -17.06 15.17
CA TYR A 96 10.22 -17.79 15.56
C TYR A 96 11.53 -17.17 15.08
N SER A 97 11.47 -16.29 14.08
CA SER A 97 12.65 -15.75 13.39
C SER A 97 12.89 -14.24 13.61
N ASN A 98 12.16 -13.54 14.49
CA ASN A 98 12.16 -12.05 14.56
C ASN A 98 11.85 -11.36 13.21
N PHE A 99 11.23 -12.09 12.27
CA PHE A 99 10.84 -11.57 10.95
C PHE A 99 9.42 -12.00 10.64
N ALA A 100 8.65 -11.10 10.04
CA ALA A 100 7.31 -11.38 9.51
C ALA A 100 7.30 -11.17 8.00
N ASN A 101 6.55 -12.01 7.29
CA ASN A 101 6.28 -11.79 5.87
C ASN A 101 5.19 -10.74 5.73
N VAL A 102 5.40 -9.78 4.83
CA VAL A 102 4.40 -8.79 4.43
C VAL A 102 4.30 -8.79 2.92
N LEU A 103 3.09 -8.61 2.38
CA LEU A 103 2.88 -8.58 0.93
C LEU A 103 3.06 -7.17 0.36
N GLY A 104 2.96 -6.15 1.19
CA GLY A 104 3.14 -4.76 0.79
C GLY A 104 3.48 -3.89 1.99
N TYR A 105 3.89 -2.66 1.69
CA TYR A 105 4.25 -1.67 2.69
C TYR A 105 4.07 -0.25 2.16
N ALA A 106 3.55 0.62 3.02
CA ALA A 106 3.26 2.02 2.71
C ALA A 106 3.29 2.89 3.97
N PHE A 107 3.70 4.15 3.81
CA PHE A 107 3.49 5.15 4.84
C PHE A 107 2.02 5.54 4.89
N THR A 108 1.44 5.55 6.08
CA THR A 108 0.07 6.06 6.20
C THR A 108 0.04 7.57 5.97
N LYS A 109 -0.93 8.07 5.20
CA LYS A 109 -0.99 9.48 4.74
C LYS A 109 0.23 9.89 3.89
N GLY A 110 0.91 8.95 3.24
CA GLY A 110 2.09 9.24 2.42
C GLY A 110 1.81 10.00 1.13
N VAL A 111 0.59 9.96 0.57
CA VAL A 111 0.31 10.37 -0.83
C VAL A 111 0.62 11.85 -1.11
N CYS A 112 0.53 12.71 -0.10
CA CYS A 112 0.82 14.13 -0.21
C CYS A 112 2.13 14.54 0.47
N ASP A 113 2.87 13.60 1.04
CA ASP A 113 4.18 13.83 1.61
C ASP A 113 5.27 13.46 0.57
N PRO A 114 5.99 14.44 -0.01
CA PRO A 114 7.01 14.17 -1.01
C PRO A 114 8.15 13.26 -0.54
N LYS A 115 8.33 13.06 0.78
CA LYS A 115 9.33 12.14 1.31
C LYS A 115 8.82 10.71 1.46
N ASN A 116 7.50 10.55 1.62
CA ASN A 116 6.86 9.32 2.05
C ASN A 116 5.76 8.83 1.08
N ASN A 117 5.71 9.37 -0.14
CA ASN A 117 4.71 9.03 -1.15
C ASN A 117 5.02 7.73 -1.94
N GLY A 118 5.63 6.77 -1.26
CA GLY A 118 6.01 5.48 -1.80
C GLY A 118 5.13 4.35 -1.29
N VAL A 119 4.89 3.39 -2.17
CA VAL A 119 4.26 2.10 -1.87
C VAL A 119 5.10 1.01 -2.52
N ILE A 120 5.30 -0.09 -1.80
CA ILE A 120 6.00 -1.28 -2.32
C ILE A 120 5.06 -2.48 -2.15
N CYS A 121 4.89 -3.28 -3.19
CA CYS A 121 4.09 -4.50 -3.14
C CYS A 121 4.84 -5.67 -3.80
N GLU A 122 4.76 -6.83 -3.17
CA GLU A 122 5.11 -8.12 -3.77
C GLU A 122 4.15 -8.39 -4.95
N ASP A 123 4.75 -8.69 -6.11
CA ASP A 123 4.05 -9.15 -7.30
C ASP A 123 4.49 -10.58 -7.61
N ASP A 124 3.61 -11.53 -7.32
CA ASP A 124 3.83 -12.95 -7.58
C ASP A 124 3.51 -13.34 -9.04
N GLY A 125 3.32 -12.34 -9.92
CA GLY A 125 2.90 -12.52 -11.31
C GLY A 125 1.44 -12.96 -11.46
N LYS A 126 0.67 -12.95 -10.37
CA LYS A 126 -0.76 -13.29 -10.36
C LYS A 126 -1.60 -12.08 -9.99
N PHE A 127 -2.89 -12.20 -10.23
CA PHE A 127 -3.83 -11.12 -9.95
C PHE A 127 -4.12 -10.91 -8.45
N SER A 128 -3.58 -11.76 -7.57
CA SER A 128 -3.70 -11.65 -6.11
C SER A 128 -3.04 -10.39 -5.54
N SER A 129 -1.97 -9.90 -6.19
CA SER A 129 -1.29 -8.64 -5.84
C SER A 129 -2.19 -7.42 -5.99
N LEU A 130 -3.30 -7.52 -6.74
CA LEU A 130 -4.29 -6.44 -6.88
C LEU A 130 -4.78 -5.93 -5.52
N ASN A 131 -5.21 -6.85 -4.66
CA ASN A 131 -5.81 -6.48 -3.38
C ASN A 131 -4.76 -5.91 -2.43
N VAL A 132 -3.52 -6.38 -2.54
CA VAL A 132 -2.37 -5.83 -1.79
C VAL A 132 -2.12 -4.38 -2.23
N VAL A 133 -2.03 -4.10 -3.52
CA VAL A 133 -1.86 -2.72 -4.02
C VAL A 133 -3.01 -1.81 -3.58
N VAL A 134 -4.25 -2.30 -3.61
CA VAL A 134 -5.42 -1.54 -3.12
C VAL A 134 -5.33 -1.30 -1.61
N HIS A 135 -4.84 -2.25 -0.83
CA HIS A 135 -4.62 -2.08 0.60
C HIS A 135 -3.56 -1.01 0.89
N GLU A 136 -2.40 -1.11 0.23
CA GLU A 136 -1.28 -0.20 0.47
C GLU A 136 -1.54 1.23 -0.02
N ILE A 137 -2.22 1.40 -1.17
CA ILE A 137 -2.66 2.74 -1.60
C ILE A 137 -3.66 3.32 -0.59
N ALA A 138 -4.54 2.51 0.00
CA ALA A 138 -5.46 2.98 1.02
C ALA A 138 -4.72 3.43 2.31
N HIS A 139 -3.66 2.74 2.71
CA HIS A 139 -2.75 3.27 3.73
C HIS A 139 -2.17 4.62 3.31
N SER A 140 -1.67 4.75 2.09
CA SER A 140 -1.14 6.03 1.60
C SER A 140 -2.16 7.17 1.60
N LEU A 141 -3.46 6.87 1.49
CA LEU A 141 -4.58 7.82 1.64
C LEU A 141 -4.96 8.09 3.11
N GLY A 142 -4.43 7.30 4.04
CA GLY A 142 -4.53 7.51 5.48
C GLY A 142 -5.35 6.46 6.25
N LEU A 143 -5.90 5.45 5.56
CA LEU A 143 -6.68 4.40 6.21
C LEU A 143 -5.81 3.57 7.17
N ARG A 144 -6.41 3.11 8.26
CA ARG A 144 -5.81 2.18 9.24
C ARG A 144 -6.36 0.78 9.05
N HIS A 145 -5.68 -0.20 9.67
CA HIS A 145 -6.18 -1.57 9.68
C HIS A 145 -7.52 -1.68 10.41
N ASP A 146 -8.40 -2.53 9.90
CA ASP A 146 -9.57 -2.96 10.64
C ASP A 146 -9.11 -3.74 11.89
N GLY A 147 -9.70 -3.45 13.05
CA GLY A 147 -9.33 -4.05 14.33
C GLY A 147 -8.15 -3.37 15.02
N ASP A 148 -7.62 -2.26 14.50
CA ASP A 148 -6.57 -1.49 15.16
C ASP A 148 -7.09 -0.87 16.47
N THR A 149 -6.37 -1.09 17.57
CA THR A 149 -6.77 -0.64 18.92
C THR A 149 -6.20 0.72 19.32
N ARG A 150 -5.39 1.34 18.45
CA ARG A 150 -4.81 2.67 18.69
C ARG A 150 -5.85 3.76 18.45
N ILE A 151 -5.66 4.90 19.11
CA ILE A 151 -6.49 6.10 18.92
C ILE A 151 -5.79 7.02 17.93
N PHE A 152 -6.52 7.47 16.93
CA PHE A 152 -6.03 8.34 15.86
C PHE A 152 -6.82 9.64 15.80
N GLU A 153 -6.29 10.63 15.09
CA GLU A 153 -6.83 11.99 15.00
C GLU A 153 -8.17 12.07 14.24
N ASP A 154 -8.48 11.06 13.42
CA ASP A 154 -9.76 10.94 12.70
C ASP A 154 -10.95 10.57 13.62
N ASN A 155 -10.69 10.24 14.89
CA ASN A 155 -11.69 9.81 15.89
C ASN A 155 -12.53 8.59 15.45
N ILE A 156 -12.02 7.75 14.56
CA ILE A 156 -12.68 6.51 14.13
C ILE A 156 -12.26 5.36 15.05
N ASP A 157 -13.24 4.65 15.61
CA ASP A 157 -12.99 3.43 16.40
C ASP A 157 -12.74 2.22 15.48
N TYR A 158 -11.51 2.06 15.00
CA TYR A 158 -11.08 0.93 14.18
C TYR A 158 -11.15 -0.41 14.91
N SER A 159 -11.06 -0.40 16.24
CA SER A 159 -11.10 -1.61 17.08
C SER A 159 -12.46 -2.32 16.99
N SER A 160 -13.51 -1.56 16.70
CA SER A 160 -14.87 -2.08 16.48
C SER A 160 -15.05 -2.76 15.11
N CYS A 161 -14.14 -2.53 14.16
CA CYS A 161 -14.23 -3.11 12.82
C CYS A 161 -13.61 -4.50 12.76
N LYS A 162 -14.39 -5.45 12.26
CA LYS A 162 -13.93 -6.82 12.04
C LYS A 162 -12.90 -6.85 10.92
N THR A 163 -11.91 -7.72 11.08
CA THR A 163 -10.93 -8.03 10.02
C THR A 163 -11.46 -9.03 8.99
N SER A 164 -12.51 -9.77 9.30
CA SER A 164 -13.16 -10.70 8.36
C SER A 164 -14.57 -11.07 8.80
N ASP A 165 -15.37 -11.50 7.84
CA ASP A 165 -16.63 -12.23 8.04
C ASP A 165 -16.62 -13.45 7.09
N PRO A 166 -17.47 -14.48 7.31
CA PRO A 166 -17.51 -15.64 6.43
C PRO A 166 -17.69 -15.25 4.95
N GLY A 167 -16.72 -15.64 4.11
CA GLY A 167 -16.69 -15.32 2.68
C GLY A 167 -16.31 -13.86 2.34
N ILE A 168 -16.03 -13.02 3.33
CA ILE A 168 -15.71 -11.60 3.15
C ILE A 168 -14.29 -11.31 3.64
N HIS A 169 -13.48 -10.75 2.76
CA HIS A 169 -12.21 -10.13 3.10
C HIS A 169 -12.36 -8.62 3.07
N TYR A 170 -12.20 -7.98 4.23
CA TYR A 170 -12.20 -6.52 4.30
C TYR A 170 -10.87 -5.97 3.78
N ALA A 171 -10.97 -4.91 2.99
CA ALA A 171 -9.83 -4.38 2.26
C ALA A 171 -8.69 -3.91 3.17
N MET A 172 -9.01 -3.44 4.38
CA MET A 172 -8.01 -3.00 5.37
C MET A 172 -7.78 -4.02 6.48
N ALA A 173 -8.14 -5.29 6.29
CA ALA A 173 -7.82 -6.33 7.25
C ALA A 173 -6.30 -6.55 7.35
N THR A 174 -5.78 -6.65 8.58
CA THR A 174 -4.34 -6.87 8.82
C THR A 174 -3.83 -8.25 8.33
N LYS A 175 -4.73 -9.23 8.19
CA LYS A 175 -4.40 -10.57 7.69
C LYS A 175 -4.99 -10.79 6.31
N TYR A 176 -4.14 -11.11 5.35
CA TYR A 176 -4.56 -11.46 4.00
C TYR A 176 -5.23 -12.85 3.97
N LEU A 177 -6.46 -12.92 3.48
CA LEU A 177 -7.14 -14.21 3.26
C LEU A 177 -6.84 -14.69 1.86
N HIS A 178 -6.29 -15.91 1.71
CA HIS A 178 -6.01 -16.49 0.40
C HIS A 178 -7.27 -16.93 -0.37
N SER A 179 -8.42 -17.01 0.30
CA SER A 179 -9.69 -17.40 -0.31
C SER A 179 -10.85 -16.63 0.34
N PHE A 180 -11.63 -15.94 -0.48
CA PHE A 180 -12.83 -15.21 -0.07
C PHE A 180 -13.75 -15.03 -1.30
N ASP A 181 -15.04 -14.84 -1.06
CA ASP A 181 -16.02 -14.61 -2.12
C ASP A 181 -16.09 -13.12 -2.51
N LYS A 182 -15.85 -12.23 -1.54
CA LYS A 182 -15.97 -10.78 -1.69
C LYS A 182 -14.81 -10.04 -1.05
N TYR A 183 -14.31 -9.04 -1.77
CA TYR A 183 -13.35 -8.05 -1.29
C TYR A 183 -14.05 -6.68 -1.19
N ILE A 184 -14.24 -6.16 0.02
CA ILE A 184 -15.04 -4.95 0.26
C ILE A 184 -14.41 -4.02 1.30
N TRP A 185 -14.77 -2.74 1.26
CA TRP A 185 -14.42 -1.77 2.29
C TRP A 185 -15.25 -1.97 3.56
N SER A 186 -14.61 -1.92 4.72
CA SER A 186 -15.29 -2.00 6.02
C SER A 186 -16.06 -0.70 6.33
N ASN A 187 -16.87 -0.72 7.38
CA ASN A 187 -17.54 0.51 7.82
C ASN A 187 -16.55 1.56 8.36
N CYS A 188 -15.40 1.14 8.90
CA CYS A 188 -14.35 2.07 9.34
C CYS A 188 -13.65 2.70 8.14
N SER A 189 -13.31 1.92 7.11
CA SER A 189 -12.76 2.46 5.86
C SER A 189 -13.70 3.51 5.24
N LYS A 190 -15.01 3.24 5.21
CA LYS A 190 -16.03 4.16 4.69
C LYS A 190 -16.10 5.46 5.47
N LYS A 191 -16.14 5.40 6.81
CA LYS A 191 -16.07 6.59 7.67
C LYS A 191 -14.81 7.40 7.39
N TYR A 192 -13.67 6.74 7.19
CA TYR A 192 -12.44 7.45 6.84
C TYR A 192 -12.54 8.12 5.47
N PHE A 193 -13.13 7.46 4.47
CA PHE A 193 -13.36 8.09 3.17
C PHE A 193 -14.30 9.31 3.24
N GLU A 194 -15.25 9.35 4.17
CA GLU A 194 -16.03 10.56 4.46
C GLU A 194 -15.17 11.66 5.09
N PHE A 195 -14.32 11.29 6.04
CA PHE A 195 -13.37 12.19 6.71
C PHE A 195 -12.33 12.76 5.74
N LEU A 196 -11.86 11.97 4.77
CA LEU A 196 -10.80 12.31 3.82
C LEU A 196 -11.04 13.64 3.08
N LYS A 197 -12.31 14.02 2.87
CA LYS A 197 -12.69 15.31 2.27
C LYS A 197 -12.21 16.53 3.07
N TRP A 198 -11.99 16.35 4.36
CA TRP A 198 -11.65 17.38 5.31
C TRP A 198 -10.22 17.27 5.82
N ASP A 199 -9.49 16.21 5.44
CA ASP A 199 -8.13 15.96 5.88
C ASP A 199 -7.16 16.92 5.16
N GLU A 200 -6.64 17.90 5.90
CA GLU A 200 -5.76 18.92 5.34
C GLU A 200 -4.42 18.34 4.84
N GLU A 201 -3.97 17.22 5.42
CA GLU A 201 -2.77 16.52 4.97
C GLU A 201 -2.95 15.93 3.57
N MET A 202 -4.20 15.68 3.15
CA MET A 202 -4.56 15.05 1.89
C MET A 202 -4.98 16.06 0.80
N ALA A 203 -4.69 17.35 0.99
CA ALA A 203 -5.14 18.40 0.07
C ALA A 203 -4.54 18.32 -1.35
N CYS A 204 -3.47 17.56 -1.59
CA CYS A 204 -2.84 17.47 -2.90
C CYS A 204 -3.58 16.57 -3.91
N ILE A 205 -4.51 15.72 -3.44
CA ILE A 205 -5.24 14.74 -4.27
C ILE A 205 -6.65 15.18 -4.67
N GLY A 206 -7.06 16.40 -4.33
CA GLY A 206 -8.35 16.94 -4.74
C GLY A 206 -8.57 18.39 -4.30
N GLU A 207 -9.43 19.10 -5.04
CA GLU A 207 -9.95 20.40 -4.60
C GLU A 207 -11.04 20.17 -3.52
N ARG A 208 -11.02 21.03 -2.49
CA ARG A 208 -11.98 21.00 -1.37
C ARG A 208 -13.39 21.38 -1.81
#